data_AF-A0A954B7Q5-F1
#
_entry.id   AF-A0A954B7Q5-F1
#
_cell.length_a   1.000
_cell.length_b   1.000
_cell.length_c   1.000
_cell.angle_alpha   90.00
_cell.angle_beta   90.00
_cell.angle_gamma   90.00
#
_symmetry.space_group_name_H-M   'P 1'
#
loop_
_entity.id
_entity.type
_entity.pdbx_description
1 polymer ?
#
loop_
_entity_poly.entity_id
_entity_poly.type
_entity_poly.pdbx_seq_one_letter_code
_entity_poly.pdbx_strand_id
1 'polypeptide(L)'
;VTQTTLSVDDTAEIIAALQTRFPDIAGPRKSDICYATSNRQDAVKLIAPGADLVLVVGSPQSSNSSRLVETALRAGARQAILVDD
;
A
#
# COMPACT_ATOMS: atom_id res chain seq x y z
N VAL A 1 -4.35 -14.21 8.78
CA VAL A 1 -3.06 -14.13 8.07
C VAL A 1 -3.26 -13.32 6.80
N THR A 2 -2.50 -12.25 6.60
CA THR A 2 -2.48 -11.42 5.38
C THR A 2 -1.14 -11.54 4.66
N GLN A 3 -1.09 -11.23 3.37
CA GLN A 3 0.19 -11.17 2.64
C GLN A 3 0.99 -9.94 3.09
N THR A 4 2.31 -10.06 3.12
CA THR A 4 3.21 -9.05 3.73
C THR A 4 3.37 -7.76 2.91
N THR A 5 3.08 -7.80 1.61
CA THR A 5 3.30 -6.69 0.65
C THR A 5 2.01 -6.01 0.19
N LEU A 6 0.89 -6.24 0.87
CA LEU A 6 -0.38 -5.63 0.51
C LEU A 6 -0.38 -4.12 0.76
N SER A 7 -1.31 -3.43 0.08
CA SER A 7 -1.69 -2.07 0.43
C SER A 7 -2.23 -2.04 1.86
N VAL A 8 -1.69 -1.15 2.70
CA VAL A 8 -2.12 -1.02 4.10
C VAL A 8 -3.59 -0.59 4.15
N ASP A 9 -3.99 0.35 3.30
CA ASP A 9 -5.34 0.92 3.30
C ASP A 9 -6.38 -0.10 2.80
N ASP A 10 -6.10 -0.78 1.68
CA ASP A 10 -7.01 -1.80 1.13
C ASP A 10 -7.21 -2.94 2.13
N THR A 11 -6.13 -3.31 2.83
CA THR A 11 -6.20 -4.36 3.86
C THR A 11 -7.05 -3.91 5.04
N ALA A 12 -6.94 -2.64 5.46
CA ALA A 12 -7.77 -2.09 6.54
C ALA A 12 -9.26 -2.08 6.16
N GLU A 13 -9.60 -1.68 4.93
CA GLU A 13 -10.98 -1.69 4.43
C GLU A 13 -11.57 -3.10 4.40
N ILE A 14 -10.80 -4.09 3.90
CA ILE A 14 -11.23 -5.48 3.86
C ILE A 14 -11.43 -6.05 5.28
N ILE A 15 -10.52 -5.74 6.22
CA ILE A 15 -10.66 -6.17 7.61
C ILE A 15 -11.93 -5.56 8.23
N ALA A 16 -12.20 -4.28 8.01
CA ALA A 16 -13.41 -3.62 8.51
C ALA A 16 -14.70 -4.24 7.95
N ALA A 17 -14.71 -4.57 6.65
CA ALA A 17 -15.83 -5.27 6.02
C ALA A 17 -16.04 -6.67 6.60
N LEU A 18 -14.95 -7.42 6.85
CA LEU A 18 -15.01 -8.75 7.46
C LEU A 18 -15.52 -8.70 8.91
N GLN A 19 -15.07 -7.74 9.71
CA GLN A 19 -15.54 -7.56 11.09
C GLN A 19 -17.02 -7.17 11.14
N THR A 20 -17.48 -6.34 10.19
CA THR A 20 -18.89 -5.97 10.09
C THR A 20 -19.77 -7.17 9.73
N ARG A 21 -19.30 -8.02 8.80
CA ARG A 21 -20.04 -9.20 8.35
C ARG A 21 -19.99 -10.36 9.34
N PHE A 22 -18.89 -10.50 10.07
CA PHE A 22 -18.62 -11.59 11.00
C PHE A 22 -18.13 -11.01 12.34
N PRO A 23 -19.04 -10.56 13.23
CA PRO A 23 -18.67 -9.85 14.46
C PRO A 23 -17.77 -10.66 15.41
N ASP A 24 -17.90 -12.00 15.40
CA ASP A 24 -17.11 -12.90 16.23
C ASP A 24 -15.77 -13.32 15.61
N ILE A 25 -15.41 -12.76 14.44
CA ILE A 25 -14.15 -13.09 13.78
C ILE A 25 -12.96 -12.61 14.61
N ALA A 26 -12.06 -13.53 14.95
CA ALA A 26 -10.81 -13.18 15.60
C ALA A 26 -9.93 -12.36 14.64
N GLY A 27 -9.82 -11.07 14.88
CA GLY A 27 -8.96 -10.18 14.11
C GLY A 27 -7.47 -10.51 14.29
N PRO A 28 -6.62 -10.14 13.32
CA PRO A 28 -5.17 -10.28 13.46
C PRO A 28 -4.64 -9.38 14.59
N ARG A 29 -3.78 -9.91 15.48
CA ARG A 29 -3.21 -9.14 16.62
C ARG A 29 -2.27 -8.00 16.18
N LYS A 30 -1.70 -8.12 14.99
CA LYS A 30 -0.94 -7.13 14.20
C LYS A 30 -1.19 -7.48 12.73
N SER A 31 -1.27 -6.51 11.82
CA SER A 31 -1.32 -6.85 10.39
C SER A 31 -0.06 -7.63 10.03
N ASP A 32 -0.18 -8.65 9.17
CA ASP A 32 1.00 -9.39 8.71
C ASP A 32 1.77 -8.60 7.63
N ILE A 33 1.38 -7.35 7.36
CA ILE A 33 2.13 -6.41 6.52
C ILE A 33 3.43 -6.06 7.24
N CYS A 34 4.56 -6.24 6.57
CA CYS A 34 5.84 -5.99 7.21
C CYS A 34 6.09 -4.48 7.39
N TYR A 35 6.90 -4.12 8.39
CA TYR A 35 7.26 -2.72 8.68
C TYR A 35 7.82 -2.00 7.45
N ALA A 36 8.53 -2.73 6.61
CA ALA A 36 9.21 -2.19 5.44
C ALA A 36 8.22 -1.77 4.34
N THR A 37 7.06 -2.43 4.25
CA THR A 37 5.98 -2.06 3.33
C THR A 37 5.22 -0.86 3.86
N SER A 38 4.85 -0.85 5.14
CA SER A 38 4.17 0.29 5.78
C SER A 38 5.01 1.57 5.68
N ASN A 39 6.28 1.53 6.08
CA ASN A 39 7.16 2.70 6.08
C ASN A 39 7.32 3.31 4.68
N ARG A 40 7.42 2.49 3.63
CA ARG A 40 7.55 2.99 2.26
C ARG A 40 6.25 3.59 1.75
N GLN A 41 5.10 3.00 2.04
CA GLN A 41 3.80 3.55 1.67
C GLN A 41 3.55 4.89 2.38
N ASP A 42 3.88 4.99 3.67
CA ASP A 42 3.74 6.23 4.43
C ASP A 42 4.66 7.33 3.90
N ALA A 43 5.91 7.00 3.56
CA ALA A 43 6.82 7.95 2.93
C ALA A 43 6.29 8.45 1.57
N VAL A 44 5.76 7.55 0.73
CA VAL A 44 5.16 7.93 -0.55
C VAL A 44 3.95 8.85 -0.37
N LYS A 45 3.08 8.58 0.62
CA LYS A 45 1.92 9.43 0.93
C LYS A 45 2.31 10.85 1.29
N LEU A 46 3.47 11.05 1.92
CA LEU A 46 3.97 12.38 2.30
C LEU A 46 4.52 13.17 1.11
N ILE A 47 5.17 12.50 0.15
CA ILE A 47 5.85 13.17 -0.98
C ILE A 47 4.98 13.29 -2.24
N ALA A 48 3.92 12.49 -2.35
CA ALA A 48 3.05 12.48 -3.53
C ALA A 48 2.24 13.78 -3.74
N PRO A 49 1.66 14.41 -2.71
CA PRO A 49 0.94 15.67 -2.89
C PRO A 49 1.83 16.76 -3.49
N GLY A 50 1.41 17.31 -4.63
CA GLY A 50 2.16 18.37 -5.32
C GLY A 50 3.32 17.88 -6.19
N ALA A 51 3.57 16.57 -6.27
CA ALA A 51 4.50 16.01 -7.24
C ALA A 51 3.86 15.90 -8.63
N ASP A 52 4.49 16.48 -9.64
CA ASP A 52 4.07 16.30 -11.04
C ASP A 52 4.31 14.87 -11.53
N LEU A 53 5.35 14.21 -11.01
CA LEU A 53 5.72 12.84 -11.34
C LEU A 53 6.43 12.16 -10.16
N VAL A 54 5.98 10.94 -9.81
CA VAL A 54 6.66 10.04 -8.88
C VAL A 54 7.21 8.83 -9.66
N LEU A 55 8.52 8.62 -9.60
CA LEU A 55 9.17 7.45 -10.18
C LEU A 55 9.42 6.41 -9.08
N VAL A 56 8.88 5.22 -9.26
CA VAL A 56 9.13 4.09 -8.38
C VAL A 56 10.10 3.16 -9.09
N VAL A 57 11.29 2.96 -8.52
CA VAL A 57 12.28 2.05 -9.08
C VAL A 57 12.02 0.63 -8.57
N GLY A 58 11.83 -0.30 -9.50
CA GLY A 58 11.76 -1.73 -9.23
C GLY A 58 11.02 -2.52 -10.30
N SER A 59 11.19 -3.83 -10.24
CA SER A 59 10.61 -4.75 -11.22
C SER A 59 9.08 -4.75 -11.20
N PRO A 60 8.42 -4.87 -12.38
CA PRO A 60 6.96 -5.03 -12.49
C PRO A 60 6.42 -6.31 -11.84
N GLN A 61 7.28 -7.29 -11.54
CA GLN A 61 6.90 -8.48 -10.79
C GLN A 61 6.90 -8.25 -9.27
N SER A 62 7.40 -7.11 -8.79
CA SER A 62 7.38 -6.74 -7.37
C SER A 62 6.04 -6.15 -6.97
N SER A 63 5.25 -6.93 -6.23
CA SER A 63 3.99 -6.48 -5.63
C SER A 63 4.17 -5.18 -4.81
N ASN A 64 5.23 -5.08 -4.01
CA ASN A 64 5.50 -3.87 -3.23
C ASN A 64 5.75 -2.65 -4.12
N SER A 65 6.52 -2.79 -5.20
CA SER A 65 6.82 -1.68 -6.10
C SER A 65 5.56 -1.20 -6.82
N SER A 66 4.74 -2.12 -7.32
CA SER A 66 3.44 -1.78 -7.91
C SER A 66 2.50 -1.10 -6.90
N ARG A 67 2.49 -1.55 -5.64
CA ARG A 67 1.71 -0.89 -4.58
C ARG A 67 2.17 0.54 -4.30
N LEU A 68 3.47 0.85 -4.39
CA LEU A 68 3.97 2.21 -4.19
C LEU A 68 3.51 3.17 -5.30
N VAL A 69 3.44 2.70 -6.56
CA VAL A 69 2.88 3.48 -7.66
C VAL A 69 1.42 3.82 -7.40
N GLU A 70 0.62 2.83 -7.01
CA GLU A 70 -0.79 3.03 -6.69
C GLU A 70 -0.96 3.96 -5.48
N THR A 71 -0.11 3.82 -4.46
CA THR A 71 -0.11 4.68 -3.29
C THR A 71 0.17 6.14 -3.66
N ALA A 72 1.15 6.38 -4.54
CA ALA A 72 1.48 7.73 -5.01
C ALA A 72 0.31 8.39 -5.74
N LEU A 73 -0.33 7.67 -6.66
CA LEU A 73 -1.49 8.18 -7.40
C LEU A 73 -2.66 8.51 -6.46
N ARG A 74 -2.98 7.60 -5.53
CA ARG A 74 -4.06 7.82 -4.57
C ARG A 74 -3.77 8.95 -3.59
N ALA A 75 -2.50 9.16 -3.25
CA ALA A 75 -2.07 10.24 -2.36
C ALA A 75 -1.97 11.62 -3.06
N GLY A 76 -2.19 11.70 -4.37
CA GLY A 76 -2.33 12.98 -5.09
C GLY A 76 -1.15 13.38 -5.97
N ALA A 77 -0.24 12.46 -6.29
CA ALA A 77 0.72 12.70 -7.37
C ALA A 77 -0.01 12.82 -8.71
N ARG A 78 0.41 13.76 -9.56
CA ARG A 78 -0.21 13.96 -10.88
C ARG A 78 0.04 12.77 -11.81
N GLN A 79 1.22 12.15 -11.70
CA GLN A 79 1.57 10.91 -12.38
C GLN A 79 2.47 10.07 -11.49
N ALA A 80 2.41 8.74 -11.62
CA ALA A 80 3.38 7.83 -11.02
C ALA A 80 3.67 6.66 -11.97
N ILE A 81 4.95 6.29 -12.09
CA ILE A 81 5.41 5.30 -13.06
C ILE A 81 6.38 4.33 -12.37
N LEU A 82 6.26 3.05 -12.71
CA LEU A 82 7.23 2.03 -12.34
C LEU A 82 8.34 1.96 -13.41
N VAL A 83 9.59 2.04 -12.98
CA VAL A 83 10.77 1.93 -13.85
C VAL A 83 11.69 0.82 -13.32
N ASP A 84 12.16 -0.05 -14.21
CA ASP A 84 13.06 -1.16 -13.84
C ASP A 84 14.54 -0.68 -13.84
N ASP A 85 14.87 0.25 -14.74
CA ASP A 85 16.18 0.88 -14.95
C ASP A 85 16.10 2.19 -15.76
#